data_AF-A0AAE4PZQ0-F1
#
_entry.id   AF-A0AAE4PZQ0-F1
#
_cell.length_a   1.000
_cell.length_b   1.000
_cell.length_c   1.000
_cell.angle_alpha   90.00
_cell.angle_beta   90.00
_cell.angle_gamma   90.00
#
_symmetry.space_group_name_H-M   'P 1'
#
loop_
_entity.id
_entity.type
_entity.pdbx_description
1 polymer ?
#
loop_
_entity_poly.entity_id
_entity_poly.type
_entity_poly.pdbx_seq_one_letter_code
_entity_poly.pdbx_strand_id
1 'polypeptide(L)'
;MPYSHPLADAPQPHTHMHRQLAKPQPRISLKALAEQLKLEQATIIGNASGEWQPAAKGLTFIFNGTQCPQHFTPHGHVVTIANGGFAESQYAFEVQGHPQGVQLAKALTQVATDLTATLGCWPSSGLTAIVLMMTLAQQLQVQRMSLLPSLRRSVELPETVHLPCMVHNWLGERRIAKALLCDRLDWAEFTLKPWEQTTEATHQVNFICESEDPFIKLDLLRQYRLIECVNEDTKQGVRQHLAELACIPSAIWLQYADKAKLIACESLFFNHQPETQLSPWYLMDYHASQWLDPIRHQLAYCQQQLAD
;
A
#
# COMPACT_ATOMS: atom_id res chain seq x y z
N MET A 1 -11.06 14.64 -40.65
CA MET A 1 -11.88 14.58 -39.42
C MET A 1 -11.05 13.85 -38.37
N PRO A 2 -10.40 14.56 -37.44
CA PRO A 2 -9.66 13.90 -36.38
C PRO A 2 -10.66 13.41 -35.32
N TYR A 3 -10.57 12.12 -35.00
CA TYR A 3 -11.34 11.50 -33.93
C TYR A 3 -10.87 12.09 -32.60
N SER A 4 -11.78 12.79 -31.92
CA SER A 4 -11.65 13.16 -30.52
C SER A 4 -11.62 11.87 -29.69
N HIS A 5 -10.45 11.54 -29.13
CA HIS A 5 -10.39 10.63 -28.00
C HIS A 5 -11.26 11.22 -26.87
N PRO A 6 -12.18 10.46 -26.26
CA PRO A 6 -12.77 10.90 -25.02
C PRO A 6 -11.65 11.01 -24.00
N LEU A 7 -11.54 12.20 -23.40
CA LEU A 7 -10.79 12.42 -22.17
C LEU A 7 -11.12 11.27 -21.23
N ALA A 8 -10.08 10.56 -20.76
CA ALA A 8 -10.22 9.52 -19.75
C ALA A 8 -11.11 10.07 -18.63
N ASP A 9 -12.20 9.35 -18.33
CA ASP A 9 -13.12 9.72 -17.26
C ASP A 9 -12.32 10.08 -16.00
N ALA A 10 -12.68 11.21 -15.39
CA ALA A 10 -12.04 11.64 -14.15
C ALA A 10 -12.02 10.48 -13.15
N PRO A 11 -10.88 10.18 -12.50
CA PRO A 11 -10.80 9.07 -11.56
C PRO A 11 -11.88 9.25 -10.49
N GLN A 12 -12.84 8.32 -10.46
CA GLN A 12 -13.91 8.36 -9.47
C GLN A 12 -13.30 8.19 -8.07
N PRO A 13 -13.87 8.88 -7.07
CA PRO A 13 -13.25 8.97 -5.75
C PRO A 13 -13.11 7.58 -5.11
N HIS A 14 -12.05 7.41 -4.30
CA HIS A 14 -11.80 6.20 -3.53
C HIS A 14 -12.97 5.88 -2.55
N THR A 15 -13.88 6.85 -2.37
CA THR A 15 -15.06 6.81 -1.52
C THR A 15 -16.18 5.87 -1.93
N HIS A 16 -16.16 5.29 -3.13
CA HIS A 16 -17.15 4.28 -3.50
C HIS A 16 -17.01 2.98 -2.68
N MET A 17 -15.79 2.59 -2.29
CA MET A 17 -15.57 1.39 -1.46
C MET A 17 -16.15 1.55 -0.04
N HIS A 18 -16.21 2.79 0.48
CA HIS A 18 -16.86 3.13 1.75
C HIS A 18 -18.36 2.87 1.76
N ARG A 19 -19.04 2.96 0.61
CA ARG A 19 -20.47 2.61 0.54
C ARG A 19 -20.72 1.15 0.89
N GLN A 20 -19.73 0.28 0.68
CA GLN A 20 -19.82 -1.14 1.03
C GLN A 20 -19.70 -1.37 2.54
N LEU A 21 -19.03 -0.50 3.29
CA LEU A 21 -19.02 -0.56 4.77
C LEU A 21 -20.38 -0.24 5.40
N ALA A 22 -21.24 0.51 4.70
CA ALA A 22 -22.54 0.94 5.22
C ALA A 22 -23.62 -0.15 5.18
N LYS A 23 -23.38 -1.28 4.50
CA LYS A 23 -24.34 -2.40 4.38
C LYS A 23 -23.69 -3.69 4.89
N PRO A 24 -24.46 -4.56 5.59
CA PRO A 24 -23.97 -5.89 5.93
C PRO A 24 -23.53 -6.63 4.65
N GLN A 25 -22.26 -7.02 4.60
CA GLN A 25 -21.73 -7.74 3.45
C GLN A 25 -22.03 -9.24 3.58
N PRO A 26 -22.49 -9.91 2.52
CA PRO A 26 -22.76 -11.34 2.57
C PRO A 26 -21.45 -12.10 2.82
N ARG A 27 -21.42 -12.87 3.91
CA ARG A 27 -20.27 -13.72 4.26
C ARG A 27 -20.39 -15.09 3.63
N ILE A 28 -19.24 -15.67 3.25
CA ILE A 28 -19.12 -17.02 2.74
C ILE A 28 -18.14 -17.84 3.59
N SER A 29 -18.22 -19.16 3.50
CA SER A 29 -17.24 -20.05 4.12
C SER A 29 -15.97 -20.09 3.25
N LEU A 30 -14.91 -19.40 3.69
CA LEU A 30 -13.60 -19.43 3.02
C LEU A 30 -13.02 -20.84 2.97
N LYS A 31 -13.29 -21.67 3.99
CA LYS A 31 -12.89 -23.08 4.01
C LYS A 31 -13.59 -23.87 2.90
N ALA A 32 -14.90 -23.72 2.75
CA ALA A 32 -15.64 -24.39 1.69
C ALA A 32 -15.19 -23.92 0.30
N LEU A 33 -14.88 -22.62 0.14
CA LEU A 33 -14.32 -22.09 -1.09
C LEU A 33 -12.93 -22.68 -1.39
N ALA A 34 -12.06 -22.82 -0.38
CA ALA A 34 -10.76 -23.47 -0.53
C ALA A 34 -10.91 -24.94 -0.96
N GLU A 35 -11.84 -25.69 -0.36
CA GLU A 35 -12.13 -27.09 -0.72
C GLU A 35 -12.70 -27.25 -2.14
N GLN A 36 -13.43 -26.23 -2.64
CA GLN A 36 -13.94 -26.19 -4.00
C GLN A 36 -12.86 -25.86 -5.03
N LEU A 37 -12.00 -24.87 -4.73
CA LEU A 37 -10.98 -24.40 -5.66
C LEU A 37 -9.73 -25.31 -5.70
N LYS A 38 -9.37 -25.91 -4.56
CA LYS A 38 -8.21 -26.79 -4.39
C LYS A 38 -6.92 -26.20 -5.00
N LEU A 39 -6.64 -24.94 -4.70
CA LEU A 39 -5.48 -24.26 -5.26
C LEU A 39 -4.19 -24.79 -4.62
N GLU A 40 -3.43 -25.59 -5.38
CA GLU A 40 -2.09 -26.00 -4.95
C GLU A 40 -1.14 -24.79 -4.92
N GLN A 41 -1.19 -23.97 -5.98
CA GLN A 41 -0.34 -22.79 -6.13
C GLN A 41 -1.17 -21.58 -6.58
N ALA A 42 -0.89 -20.44 -5.98
CA ALA A 42 -1.33 -19.14 -6.46
C ALA A 42 -0.14 -18.19 -6.59
N THR A 43 -0.18 -17.31 -7.59
CA THR A 43 0.79 -16.21 -7.75
C THR A 43 0.04 -14.90 -7.77
N ILE A 44 0.49 -13.88 -7.03
CA ILE A 44 -0.05 -12.52 -7.07
C ILE A 44 1.00 -11.60 -7.69
N ILE A 45 0.58 -10.81 -8.69
CA ILE A 45 1.43 -9.82 -9.35
C ILE A 45 0.91 -8.42 -9.03
N GLY A 46 1.68 -7.66 -8.27
CA GLY A 46 1.37 -6.26 -7.97
C GLY A 46 1.63 -5.29 -9.13
N ASN A 47 1.36 -4.02 -8.88
CA ASN A 47 1.46 -2.94 -9.87
C ASN A 47 2.85 -2.28 -9.95
N ALA A 48 3.83 -2.66 -9.11
CA ALA A 48 5.18 -2.06 -9.16
C ALA A 48 5.83 -2.33 -10.52
N SER A 49 6.78 -1.54 -11.02
CA SER A 49 7.43 -1.82 -12.31
C SER A 49 8.32 -3.08 -12.26
N GLY A 50 8.73 -3.58 -13.42
CA GLY A 50 9.65 -4.72 -13.56
C GLY A 50 9.06 -5.89 -14.33
N GLU A 51 9.93 -6.84 -14.66
CA GLU A 51 9.53 -8.12 -15.27
C GLU A 51 8.80 -8.99 -14.25
N TRP A 52 7.90 -9.83 -14.74
CA TRP A 52 7.20 -10.83 -13.94
C TRP A 52 6.85 -12.02 -14.81
N GLN A 53 6.55 -13.13 -14.16
CA GLN A 53 6.14 -14.35 -14.84
C GLN A 53 4.86 -14.90 -14.19
N PRO A 54 3.86 -15.29 -15.00
CA PRO A 54 2.71 -16.00 -14.46
C PRO A 54 3.14 -17.35 -13.89
N ALA A 55 2.32 -17.88 -12.99
CA ALA A 55 2.53 -19.20 -12.43
C ALA A 55 2.55 -20.26 -13.54
N ALA A 56 3.53 -21.16 -13.52
CA ALA A 56 3.57 -22.32 -14.43
C ALA A 56 2.46 -23.34 -14.13
N LYS A 57 1.93 -23.32 -12.89
CA LYS A 57 0.81 -24.13 -12.41
C LYS A 57 -0.08 -23.29 -11.49
N GLY A 58 -1.37 -23.61 -11.45
CA GLY A 58 -2.32 -22.92 -10.60
C GLY A 58 -2.89 -21.64 -11.23
N LEU A 59 -3.15 -20.63 -10.40
CA LEU A 59 -3.73 -19.34 -10.81
C LEU A 59 -2.79 -18.17 -10.53
N THR A 60 -2.77 -17.22 -11.45
CA THR A 60 -2.09 -15.94 -11.34
C THR A 60 -3.11 -14.83 -11.18
N PHE A 61 -3.02 -14.05 -10.12
CA PHE A 61 -3.88 -12.91 -9.84
C PHE A 61 -3.14 -11.62 -10.16
N ILE A 62 -3.76 -10.76 -10.96
CA ILE A 62 -3.21 -9.46 -11.35
C ILE A 62 -4.21 -8.35 -11.00
N PHE A 63 -3.73 -7.10 -10.92
CA PHE A 63 -4.57 -5.93 -10.69
C PHE A 63 -4.59 -5.01 -11.91
N ASN A 64 -5.50 -4.04 -11.93
CA ASN A 64 -5.73 -3.13 -13.07
C ASN A 64 -4.48 -2.41 -13.61
N GLY A 65 -3.44 -2.19 -12.79
CA GLY A 65 -2.19 -1.57 -13.22
C GLY A 65 -1.23 -2.53 -13.93
N THR A 66 -1.51 -3.82 -13.91
CA THR A 66 -0.68 -4.86 -14.52
C THR A 66 -1.33 -5.34 -15.81
N GLN A 67 -0.73 -4.97 -16.94
CA GLN A 67 -1.14 -5.49 -18.24
C GLN A 67 -0.70 -6.95 -18.36
N CYS A 68 -1.64 -7.83 -18.71
CA CYS A 68 -1.32 -9.20 -19.10
C CYS A 68 -0.87 -9.19 -20.58
N PRO A 69 0.39 -9.55 -20.89
CA PRO A 69 0.81 -9.64 -22.28
C PRO A 69 -0.03 -10.67 -23.04
N GLN A 70 -0.42 -10.33 -24.27
CA GLN A 70 -1.35 -11.15 -25.07
C GLN A 70 -0.87 -12.60 -25.27
N HIS A 71 0.45 -12.84 -25.24
CA HIS A 71 1.04 -14.18 -25.38
C HIS A 71 0.86 -15.09 -24.16
N PHE A 72 0.50 -14.57 -22.98
CA PHE A 72 0.23 -15.36 -21.78
C PHE A 72 -1.24 -15.80 -21.63
N THR A 73 -2.09 -15.46 -22.61
CA THR A 73 -3.52 -15.81 -22.61
C THR A 73 -3.94 -17.21 -23.13
N PRO A 74 -3.10 -18.26 -23.35
CA PRO A 74 -3.65 -19.48 -23.96
C PRO A 74 -4.57 -20.32 -23.05
N HIS A 75 -4.52 -20.22 -21.71
CA HIS A 75 -5.10 -21.29 -20.85
C HIS A 75 -5.88 -20.86 -19.59
N GLY A 76 -6.36 -19.62 -19.47
CA GLY A 76 -7.28 -19.25 -18.36
C GLY A 76 -6.67 -19.27 -16.95
N HIS A 77 -5.34 -19.17 -16.84
CA HIS A 77 -4.63 -19.14 -15.56
C HIS A 77 -4.53 -17.75 -14.95
N VAL A 78 -4.94 -16.68 -15.66
CA VAL A 78 -4.82 -15.30 -15.20
C VAL A 78 -6.19 -14.76 -14.79
N VAL A 79 -6.27 -14.31 -13.55
CA VAL A 79 -7.46 -13.74 -12.92
C VAL A 79 -7.18 -12.27 -12.62
N THR A 80 -8.04 -11.38 -13.09
CA THR A 80 -7.91 -9.94 -12.86
C THR A 80 -8.77 -9.52 -11.67
N ILE A 81 -8.19 -8.81 -10.71
CA ILE A 81 -8.87 -8.19 -9.58
C ILE A 81 -8.90 -6.67 -9.77
N ALA A 82 -10.10 -6.12 -9.83
CA ALA A 82 -10.35 -4.68 -9.89
C ALA A 82 -11.08 -4.21 -8.63
N ASN A 83 -10.93 -2.93 -8.28
CA ASN A 83 -11.85 -2.29 -7.34
C ASN A 83 -13.23 -2.19 -7.99
N GLY A 84 -14.26 -2.62 -7.26
CA GLY A 84 -15.65 -2.61 -7.72
C GLY A 84 -16.20 -1.19 -7.72
N GLY A 85 -15.95 -0.45 -8.81
CA GLY A 85 -16.33 0.96 -8.95
C GLY A 85 -17.63 1.23 -9.71
N PHE A 86 -18.27 0.21 -10.28
CA PHE A 86 -19.40 0.42 -11.18
C PHE A 86 -20.73 0.24 -10.45
N ALA A 87 -21.73 1.05 -10.81
CA ALA A 87 -23.08 1.08 -10.21
C ALA A 87 -23.83 -0.26 -10.24
N GLU A 88 -23.28 -1.27 -10.92
CA GLU A 88 -23.82 -2.62 -11.06
C GLU A 88 -23.08 -3.69 -10.22
N SER A 89 -21.88 -3.41 -9.69
CA SER A 89 -21.16 -4.39 -8.87
C SER A 89 -21.76 -4.48 -7.46
N GLN A 90 -22.18 -5.69 -7.08
CA GLN A 90 -22.68 -5.97 -5.74
C GLN A 90 -21.58 -5.99 -4.66
N TYR A 91 -20.31 -6.04 -5.06
CA TYR A 91 -19.16 -6.27 -4.17
C TYR A 91 -18.10 -5.18 -4.32
N ALA A 92 -17.23 -5.05 -3.31
CA ALA A 92 -16.16 -4.06 -3.29
C ALA A 92 -15.04 -4.38 -4.30
N PHE A 93 -15.01 -5.60 -4.83
CA PHE A 93 -14.07 -6.05 -5.85
C PHE A 93 -14.81 -6.66 -7.03
N GLU A 94 -14.22 -6.55 -8.21
CA GLU A 94 -14.63 -7.27 -9.40
C GLU A 94 -13.52 -8.26 -9.78
N VAL A 95 -13.91 -9.49 -10.11
CA VAL A 95 -12.98 -10.58 -10.43
C VAL A 95 -13.34 -11.16 -11.79
N GLN A 96 -12.41 -11.09 -12.74
CA GLN A 96 -12.56 -11.56 -14.11
C GLN A 96 -11.56 -12.68 -14.42
N GLY A 97 -11.86 -13.52 -15.40
CA GLY A 97 -10.97 -14.61 -15.83
C GLY A 97 -11.07 -15.90 -15.02
N HIS A 98 -12.06 -16.05 -14.13
CA HIS A 98 -12.30 -17.29 -13.38
C HIS A 98 -13.79 -17.64 -13.25
N PRO A 99 -14.23 -18.91 -13.41
CA PRO A 99 -15.64 -19.31 -13.29
C PRO A 99 -16.27 -19.00 -11.92
N GLN A 100 -15.46 -19.01 -10.85
CA GLN A 100 -15.89 -18.65 -9.49
C GLN A 100 -15.65 -17.16 -9.15
N GLY A 101 -15.53 -16.27 -10.15
CA GLY A 101 -15.22 -14.85 -9.95
C GLY A 101 -16.14 -14.16 -8.95
N VAL A 102 -17.44 -14.43 -8.97
CA VAL A 102 -18.41 -13.87 -8.01
C VAL A 102 -18.11 -14.31 -6.57
N GLN A 103 -17.75 -15.58 -6.34
CA GLN A 103 -17.42 -16.07 -5.00
C GLN A 103 -16.09 -15.50 -4.52
N LEU A 104 -15.10 -15.35 -5.41
CA LEU A 104 -13.84 -14.69 -5.11
C LEU A 104 -14.05 -13.21 -4.76
N ALA A 105 -14.90 -12.48 -5.48
CA ALA A 105 -15.25 -11.09 -5.18
C ALA A 105 -15.91 -10.95 -3.79
N LYS A 106 -16.82 -11.87 -3.42
CA LYS A 106 -17.39 -11.94 -2.07
C LYS A 106 -16.31 -12.19 -1.02
N ALA A 107 -15.43 -13.16 -1.27
CA ALA A 107 -14.36 -13.52 -0.36
C ALA A 107 -13.40 -12.34 -0.11
N LEU A 108 -12.99 -11.65 -1.18
CA LEU A 108 -12.15 -10.44 -1.09
C LEU A 108 -12.86 -9.34 -0.29
N THR A 109 -14.15 -9.10 -0.54
CA THR A 109 -14.94 -8.10 0.18
C THR A 109 -15.04 -8.43 1.67
N GLN A 110 -15.26 -9.70 2.00
CA GLN A 110 -15.28 -10.18 3.38
C GLN A 110 -13.91 -9.97 4.06
N VAL A 111 -12.81 -10.38 3.41
CA VAL A 111 -11.46 -10.19 3.94
C VAL A 111 -11.13 -8.71 4.15
N ALA A 112 -11.47 -7.84 3.19
CA ALA A 112 -11.23 -6.41 3.32
C ALA A 112 -12.02 -5.78 4.49
N THR A 113 -13.25 -6.22 4.68
CA THR A 113 -14.10 -5.81 5.82
C THR A 113 -13.45 -6.24 7.15
N ASP A 114 -12.98 -7.49 7.24
CA ASP A 114 -12.36 -8.02 8.45
C ASP A 114 -11.02 -7.30 8.78
N LEU A 115 -10.23 -6.96 7.76
CA LEU A 115 -8.98 -6.21 7.91
C LEU A 115 -9.21 -4.75 8.36
N THR A 116 -10.35 -4.15 8.00
CA THR A 116 -10.64 -2.72 8.29
C THR A 116 -10.55 -2.42 9.79
N ALA A 117 -11.04 -3.31 10.65
CA ALA A 117 -10.98 -3.13 12.11
C ALA A 117 -9.54 -3.08 12.64
N THR A 118 -8.62 -3.81 12.01
CA THR A 118 -7.21 -3.89 12.44
C THR A 118 -6.35 -2.76 11.87
N LEU A 119 -6.72 -2.26 10.68
CA LEU A 119 -6.00 -1.18 10.00
C LEU A 119 -6.50 0.22 10.37
N GLY A 120 -7.74 0.33 10.84
CA GLY A 120 -8.43 1.61 11.02
C GLY A 120 -8.84 2.28 9.69
N CYS A 121 -8.66 1.60 8.56
CA CYS A 121 -9.03 2.05 7.22
C CYS A 121 -9.30 0.86 6.29
N TRP A 122 -9.91 1.11 5.13
CA TRP A 122 -10.05 0.08 4.10
C TRP A 122 -8.67 -0.33 3.54
N PRO A 123 -8.39 -1.64 3.42
CA PRO A 123 -7.10 -2.14 2.92
C PRO A 123 -6.94 -1.96 1.41
N SER A 124 -5.69 -2.01 0.95
CA SER A 124 -5.37 -2.18 -0.45
C SER A 124 -5.86 -3.54 -0.97
N SER A 125 -6.16 -3.59 -2.27
CA SER A 125 -6.52 -4.84 -2.97
C SER A 125 -5.37 -5.85 -2.92
N GLY A 126 -4.12 -5.37 -2.85
CA GLY A 126 -2.92 -6.18 -2.72
C GLY A 126 -2.89 -6.99 -1.42
N LEU A 127 -2.97 -6.32 -0.27
CA LEU A 127 -3.02 -7.01 1.03
C LEU A 127 -4.23 -7.94 1.11
N THR A 128 -5.40 -7.47 0.65
CA THR A 128 -6.65 -8.25 0.66
C THR A 128 -6.50 -9.56 -0.11
N ALA A 129 -5.90 -9.50 -1.32
CA ALA A 129 -5.65 -10.68 -2.12
C ALA A 129 -4.65 -11.63 -1.47
N ILE A 130 -3.57 -11.11 -0.86
CA ILE A 130 -2.58 -11.92 -0.15
C ILE A 130 -3.24 -12.69 0.99
N VAL A 131 -3.99 -12.00 1.86
CA VAL A 131 -4.68 -12.63 3.01
C VAL A 131 -5.67 -13.71 2.53
N LEU A 132 -6.43 -13.42 1.48
CA LEU A 132 -7.35 -14.39 0.92
C LEU A 132 -6.61 -15.61 0.35
N MET A 133 -5.56 -15.40 -0.47
CA MET A 133 -4.83 -16.51 -1.09
C MET A 133 -4.06 -17.33 -0.06
N MET A 134 -3.59 -16.75 1.04
CA MET A 134 -3.02 -17.50 2.16
C MET A 134 -4.00 -18.49 2.80
N THR A 135 -5.30 -18.22 2.65
CA THR A 135 -6.40 -19.09 3.10
C THR A 135 -6.79 -20.13 2.04
N LEU A 136 -6.77 -19.75 0.76
CA LEU A 136 -7.29 -20.59 -0.33
C LEU A 136 -6.23 -21.50 -0.98
N ALA A 137 -4.96 -21.10 -0.97
CA ALA A 137 -3.88 -21.80 -1.65
C ALA A 137 -2.93 -22.50 -0.67
N GLN A 138 -2.33 -23.62 -1.10
CA GLN A 138 -1.31 -24.30 -0.32
C GLN A 138 0.01 -23.53 -0.35
N GLN A 139 0.42 -23.04 -1.53
CA GLN A 139 1.60 -22.21 -1.76
C GLN A 139 1.21 -20.90 -2.43
N LEU A 140 1.79 -19.79 -1.97
CA LEU A 140 1.57 -18.46 -2.51
C LEU A 140 2.91 -17.83 -2.89
N GLN A 141 2.99 -17.33 -4.13
CA GLN A 141 4.08 -16.47 -4.57
C GLN A 141 3.56 -15.05 -4.77
N VAL A 142 4.34 -14.05 -4.38
CA VAL A 142 4.03 -12.63 -4.61
C VAL A 142 5.19 -12.00 -5.37
N GLN A 143 4.88 -11.31 -6.46
CA GLN A 143 5.85 -10.57 -7.29
C GLN A 143 5.39 -9.12 -7.48
N ARG A 144 6.33 -8.20 -7.74
CA ARG A 144 6.03 -6.77 -8.07
C ARG A 144 5.15 -6.08 -7.03
N MET A 145 5.28 -6.46 -5.77
CA MET A 145 4.55 -5.87 -4.66
C MET A 145 5.41 -5.94 -3.41
N SER A 146 5.69 -4.83 -2.74
CA SER A 146 6.43 -4.82 -1.45
C SER A 146 5.57 -4.34 -0.28
N LEU A 147 4.31 -3.95 -0.58
CA LEU A 147 3.44 -3.12 0.27
C LEU A 147 4.15 -1.85 0.79
N LEU A 148 5.13 -1.37 0.03
CA LEU A 148 5.95 -0.21 0.37
C LEU A 148 5.89 0.75 -0.81
N PRO A 149 4.73 1.40 -1.07
CA PRO A 149 4.58 2.35 -2.18
C PRO A 149 5.38 3.62 -1.92
N SER A 150 5.93 4.24 -2.97
CA SER A 150 6.60 5.53 -2.83
C SER A 150 5.61 6.62 -2.41
N LEU A 151 6.05 7.51 -1.52
CA LEU A 151 5.33 8.73 -1.13
C LEU A 151 5.86 9.97 -1.85
N ARG A 152 6.86 9.80 -2.72
CA ARG A 152 7.45 10.88 -3.49
C ARG A 152 6.48 11.35 -4.57
N ARG A 153 6.23 12.66 -4.62
CA ARG A 153 5.40 13.27 -5.66
C ARG A 153 6.26 13.69 -6.85
N SER A 154 5.67 13.59 -8.05
CA SER A 154 6.18 14.28 -9.23
C SER A 154 5.89 15.77 -9.12
N VAL A 155 6.77 16.60 -9.68
CA VAL A 155 6.55 18.06 -9.81
C VAL A 155 5.33 18.38 -10.67
N GLU A 156 4.95 17.45 -11.55
CA GLU A 156 3.81 17.57 -12.46
C GLU A 156 2.47 17.26 -11.77
N LEU A 157 2.48 16.67 -10.56
CA LEU A 157 1.26 16.29 -9.84
C LEU A 157 0.72 17.47 -9.01
N PRO A 158 -0.45 18.04 -9.35
CA PRO A 158 -0.99 19.20 -8.64
C PRO A 158 -1.25 18.92 -7.17
N GLU A 159 -1.09 19.92 -6.29
CA GLU A 159 -1.32 19.78 -4.84
C GLU A 159 -2.76 19.38 -4.47
N THR A 160 -3.71 19.55 -5.39
CA THR A 160 -5.11 19.11 -5.23
C THR A 160 -5.31 17.62 -5.50
N VAL A 161 -4.31 16.95 -6.06
CA VAL A 161 -4.36 15.53 -6.42
C VAL A 161 -3.46 14.73 -5.46
N HIS A 162 -4.05 13.78 -4.75
CA HIS A 162 -3.33 12.91 -3.82
C HIS A 162 -2.67 11.75 -4.57
N LEU A 163 -1.59 11.20 -4.01
CA LEU A 163 -1.03 9.94 -4.52
C LEU A 163 -2.01 8.80 -4.19
N PRO A 164 -2.26 7.86 -5.12
CA PRO A 164 -3.17 6.74 -4.87
C PRO A 164 -2.85 5.92 -3.62
N CYS A 165 -1.57 5.82 -3.24
CA CYS A 165 -1.14 5.10 -2.05
C CYS A 165 -1.51 5.78 -0.72
N MET A 166 -1.79 7.09 -0.72
CA MET A 166 -2.07 7.85 0.50
C MET A 166 -3.41 7.50 1.14
N VAL A 167 -4.29 6.77 0.45
CA VAL A 167 -5.59 6.36 1.00
C VAL A 167 -5.53 5.08 1.82
N HIS A 168 -4.35 4.47 1.89
CA HIS A 168 -4.10 3.20 2.56
C HIS A 168 -3.08 3.35 3.67
N ASN A 169 -3.33 2.69 4.80
CA ASN A 169 -2.37 2.55 5.88
C ASN A 169 -1.27 1.54 5.51
N TRP A 170 -0.38 1.89 4.57
CA TRP A 170 0.63 0.98 4.02
C TRP A 170 1.57 0.39 5.10
N LEU A 171 1.85 1.14 6.18
CA LEU A 171 2.70 0.65 7.27
C LEU A 171 1.97 -0.41 8.09
N GLY A 172 0.69 -0.16 8.42
CA GLY A 172 -0.20 -1.15 9.03
C GLY A 172 -0.43 -2.36 8.13
N GLU A 173 -0.52 -2.18 6.82
CA GLU A 173 -0.62 -3.28 5.86
C GLU A 173 0.63 -4.16 5.88
N ARG A 174 1.83 -3.54 5.86
CA ARG A 174 3.08 -4.28 6.07
C ARG A 174 3.12 -4.99 7.42
N ARG A 175 2.52 -4.42 8.47
CA ARG A 175 2.51 -5.04 9.81
C ARG A 175 1.70 -6.32 9.81
N ILE A 176 0.54 -6.29 9.17
CA ILE A 176 -0.29 -7.47 8.98
C ILE A 176 0.43 -8.49 8.09
N ALA A 177 0.98 -8.04 6.96
CA ALA A 177 1.70 -8.91 6.02
C ALA A 177 2.92 -9.60 6.65
N LYS A 178 3.66 -8.93 7.54
CA LYS A 178 4.78 -9.52 8.29
C LYS A 178 4.32 -10.76 9.08
N ALA A 179 3.16 -10.70 9.72
CA ALA A 179 2.60 -11.81 10.49
C ALA A 179 2.13 -13.00 9.62
N LEU A 180 2.07 -12.84 8.28
CA LEU A 180 1.72 -13.91 7.35
C LEU A 180 2.94 -14.66 6.82
N LEU A 181 4.16 -14.15 7.04
CA LEU A 181 5.38 -14.75 6.53
C LEU A 181 5.56 -16.16 7.12
N CYS A 182 5.67 -17.15 6.24
CA CYS A 182 5.92 -18.54 6.57
C CYS A 182 6.44 -19.25 5.31
N ASP A 183 6.85 -20.52 5.45
CA ASP A 183 7.41 -21.32 4.35
C ASP A 183 6.47 -21.50 3.15
N ARG A 184 5.17 -21.19 3.31
CA ARG A 184 4.17 -21.25 2.23
C ARG A 184 4.08 -19.98 1.38
N LEU A 185 4.77 -18.91 1.78
CA LEU A 185 4.69 -17.60 1.17
C LEU A 185 6.07 -17.20 0.63
N ASP A 186 6.25 -17.34 -0.68
CA ASP A 186 7.41 -16.82 -1.41
C ASP A 186 7.18 -15.35 -1.76
N TRP A 187 7.91 -14.45 -1.09
CA TRP A 187 7.74 -13.01 -1.24
C TRP A 187 9.06 -12.25 -1.04
N ALA A 188 9.96 -12.39 -2.01
CA ALA A 188 11.30 -11.80 -1.95
C ALA A 188 11.28 -10.28 -1.73
N GLU A 189 10.41 -9.55 -2.42
CA GLU A 189 10.34 -8.08 -2.36
C GLU A 189 9.79 -7.52 -1.05
N PHE A 190 9.25 -8.35 -0.15
CA PHE A 190 8.84 -7.89 1.19
C PHE A 190 10.05 -7.55 2.06
N THR A 191 11.16 -8.29 1.89
CA THR A 191 12.34 -8.22 2.74
C THR A 191 13.19 -7.01 2.38
N LEU A 192 13.33 -6.10 3.35
CA LEU A 192 14.14 -4.89 3.22
C LEU A 192 15.55 -5.11 3.76
N LYS A 193 16.50 -4.47 3.09
CA LYS A 193 17.85 -4.19 3.60
C LYS A 193 17.85 -2.85 4.36
N PRO A 194 18.84 -2.59 5.23
CA PRO A 194 19.03 -1.26 5.80
C PRO A 194 19.03 -0.19 4.71
N TRP A 195 18.46 0.99 5.00
CA TRP A 195 18.55 2.10 4.07
C TRP A 195 20.02 2.57 3.99
N GLU A 196 20.57 2.55 2.78
CA GLU A 196 21.87 3.12 2.46
C GLU A 196 21.63 4.53 1.89
N GLN A 197 22.23 5.54 2.52
CA GLN A 197 22.12 6.90 2.02
C GLN A 197 22.88 7.01 0.70
N THR A 198 22.20 7.49 -0.35
CA THR A 198 22.88 7.97 -1.54
C THR A 198 23.64 9.25 -1.17
N THR A 199 24.91 9.31 -1.59
CA THR A 199 25.85 10.42 -1.30
C THR A 199 25.29 11.80 -1.62
N GLU A 200 24.38 11.92 -2.61
CA GLU A 200 23.75 13.18 -3.00
C GLU A 200 22.87 13.82 -1.91
N ALA A 201 22.17 13.02 -1.10
CA ALA A 201 21.29 13.54 -0.05
C ALA A 201 22.09 14.12 1.14
N THR A 202 23.23 13.53 1.44
CA THR A 202 24.11 13.93 2.55
C THR A 202 24.87 15.24 2.28
N HIS A 203 25.09 15.62 1.02
CA HIS A 203 25.77 16.88 0.70
C HIS A 203 24.86 18.12 0.85
N GLN A 204 23.54 17.93 0.87
CA GLN A 204 22.56 19.03 0.96
C GLN A 204 22.20 19.40 2.41
N VAL A 205 22.48 18.53 3.37
CA VAL A 205 22.10 18.71 4.77
C VAL A 205 23.36 18.66 5.63
N ASN A 206 23.66 19.73 6.37
CA ASN A 206 24.69 19.72 7.42
C ASN A 206 24.19 18.85 8.61
N PHE A 207 24.10 17.54 8.39
CA PHE A 207 23.57 16.61 9.37
C PHE A 207 24.62 16.34 10.46
N ILE A 208 24.34 16.81 11.66
CA ILE A 208 25.08 16.41 12.86
C ILE A 208 24.31 15.24 13.46
N CYS A 209 24.95 14.06 13.48
CA CYS A 209 24.37 12.84 14.07
C CYS A 209 24.40 12.95 15.60
N GLU A 210 23.52 13.75 16.17
CA GLU A 210 23.20 13.68 17.59
C GLU A 210 22.32 12.44 17.81
N SER A 211 22.58 11.68 18.88
CA SER A 211 21.85 10.46 19.26
C SER A 211 20.42 10.78 19.72
N GLU A 212 19.63 11.43 18.88
CA GLU A 212 18.26 11.82 19.17
C GLU A 212 17.26 10.77 18.69
N ASP A 213 16.21 10.53 19.47
CA ASP A 213 15.16 9.56 19.14
C ASP A 213 14.38 10.06 17.89
N PRO A 214 14.43 9.35 16.75
CA PRO A 214 13.74 9.77 15.53
C PRO A 214 12.22 9.76 15.68
N PHE A 215 11.66 8.98 16.61
CA PHE A 215 10.22 8.95 16.86
C PHE A 215 9.71 10.21 17.57
N ILE A 216 10.55 10.86 18.38
CA ILE A 216 10.24 12.18 18.96
C ILE A 216 10.22 13.23 17.84
N LYS A 217 11.16 13.15 16.91
CA LYS A 217 11.15 14.04 15.73
C LYS A 217 9.88 13.84 14.88
N LEU A 218 9.32 12.63 14.80
CA LEU A 218 8.04 12.41 14.11
C LEU A 218 6.84 13.07 14.81
N ASP A 219 6.90 13.41 16.10
CA ASP A 219 5.84 14.15 16.79
C ASP A 219 5.60 15.53 16.19
N LEU A 220 6.64 16.17 15.62
CA LEU A 220 6.49 17.44 14.92
C LEU A 220 5.47 17.31 13.78
N LEU A 221 5.52 16.21 13.02
CA LEU A 221 4.57 15.97 11.93
C LEU A 221 3.13 15.82 12.45
N ARG A 222 2.93 15.26 13.65
CA ARG A 222 1.61 15.16 14.28
C ARG A 222 1.00 16.53 14.53
N GLN A 223 1.80 17.51 14.94
CA GLN A 223 1.35 18.88 15.23
C GLN A 223 0.87 19.60 13.97
N TYR A 224 1.55 19.39 12.83
CA TYR A 224 1.22 20.05 11.56
C TYR A 224 0.32 19.20 10.63
N ARG A 225 -0.15 18.03 11.09
CA ARG A 225 -0.87 17.07 10.25
C ARG A 225 -2.19 17.60 9.68
N LEU A 226 -2.94 18.40 10.44
CA LEU A 226 -4.31 18.81 10.08
C LEU A 226 -4.50 20.34 10.14
N ILE A 227 -3.47 21.09 9.75
CA ILE A 227 -3.54 22.55 9.69
C ILE A 227 -3.91 22.98 8.27
N GLU A 228 -5.06 23.65 8.11
CA GLU A 228 -5.59 24.08 6.80
C GLU A 228 -4.68 25.07 6.07
N CYS A 229 -3.99 25.94 6.81
CA CYS A 229 -3.10 26.96 6.25
C CYS A 229 -1.80 27.01 7.05
N VAL A 230 -0.76 26.37 6.52
CA VAL A 230 0.61 26.44 7.06
C VAL A 230 1.38 27.50 6.27
N ASN A 231 1.93 28.51 6.94
CA ASN A 231 2.73 29.55 6.29
C ASN A 231 4.05 28.97 5.73
N GLU A 232 4.64 29.64 4.74
CA GLU A 232 5.84 29.12 4.05
C GLU A 232 7.06 28.98 4.98
N ASP A 233 7.23 29.86 5.97
CA ASP A 233 8.32 29.73 6.96
C ASP A 233 8.21 28.42 7.75
N THR A 234 7.00 28.07 8.17
CA THR A 234 6.70 26.82 8.87
C THR A 234 6.87 25.63 7.94
N LYS A 235 6.40 25.71 6.69
CA LYS A 235 6.64 24.64 5.71
C LYS A 235 8.12 24.42 5.49
N GLN A 236 8.91 25.49 5.38
CA GLN A 236 10.36 25.41 5.22
C GLN A 236 11.03 24.75 6.43
N GLY A 237 10.62 25.10 7.66
CA GLY A 237 11.08 24.45 8.88
C GLY A 237 10.75 22.95 8.90
N VAL A 238 9.54 22.56 8.52
CA VAL A 238 9.14 21.14 8.44
C VAL A 238 9.88 20.40 7.32
N ARG A 239 10.10 21.02 6.16
CA ARG A 239 10.90 20.43 5.06
C ARG A 239 12.34 20.15 5.52
N GLN A 240 12.96 21.09 6.23
CA GLN A 240 14.29 20.92 6.82
C GLN A 240 14.30 19.76 7.83
N HIS A 241 13.30 19.71 8.71
CA HIS A 241 13.16 18.64 9.68
C HIS A 241 12.96 17.25 9.05
N LEU A 242 12.19 17.17 7.96
CA LEU A 242 12.04 15.94 7.18
C LEU A 242 13.36 15.52 6.52
N ALA A 243 14.13 16.47 6.00
CA ALA A 243 15.45 16.20 5.42
C ALA A 243 16.41 15.62 6.47
N GLU A 244 16.44 16.20 7.67
CA GLU A 244 17.24 15.68 8.79
C GLU A 244 16.80 14.26 9.20
N LEU A 245 15.50 14.02 9.36
CA LEU A 245 14.93 12.71 9.67
C LEU A 245 15.31 11.66 8.61
N ALA A 246 15.26 12.00 7.34
CA ALA A 246 15.64 11.13 6.23
C ALA A 246 17.13 10.76 6.25
N CYS A 247 17.97 11.59 6.87
CA CYS A 247 19.40 11.38 7.03
C CYS A 247 19.79 10.64 8.33
N ILE A 248 18.83 10.20 9.16
CA ILE A 248 19.16 9.41 10.36
C ILE A 248 19.55 7.98 9.95
N PRO A 249 20.70 7.44 10.43
CA PRO A 249 21.12 6.08 10.13
C PRO A 249 20.14 5.01 10.64
N SER A 250 20.04 3.90 9.90
CA SER A 250 19.15 2.77 10.23
C SER A 250 19.40 2.20 11.64
N ALA A 251 20.65 2.22 12.11
CA ALA A 251 21.02 1.76 13.45
C ALA A 251 20.35 2.59 14.56
N ILE A 252 20.24 3.90 14.38
CA ILE A 252 19.57 4.79 15.36
C ILE A 252 18.07 4.55 15.34
N TRP A 253 17.45 4.43 14.15
CA TRP A 253 16.04 4.06 14.05
C TRP A 253 15.73 2.75 14.80
N LEU A 254 16.55 1.70 14.59
CA LEU A 254 16.40 0.43 15.27
C LEU A 254 16.55 0.53 16.79
N GLN A 255 17.50 1.33 17.27
CA GLN A 255 17.75 1.51 18.70
C GLN A 255 16.52 2.02 19.46
N TYR A 256 15.73 2.89 18.85
CA TYR A 256 14.57 3.53 19.49
C TYR A 256 13.23 2.91 19.09
N ALA A 257 13.20 1.98 18.13
CA ALA A 257 11.96 1.40 17.63
C ALA A 257 11.33 0.44 18.64
N ASP A 258 10.02 0.59 18.79
CA ASP A 258 9.17 -0.41 19.42
C ASP A 258 7.83 -0.50 18.68
N LYS A 259 7.06 -1.56 18.98
CA LYS A 259 5.79 -1.85 18.33
C LYS A 259 4.76 -0.73 18.53
N ALA A 260 4.71 -0.13 19.71
CA ALA A 260 3.74 0.91 20.03
C ALA A 260 4.05 2.21 19.26
N LYS A 261 5.33 2.61 19.21
CA LYS A 261 5.79 3.77 18.44
C LYS A 261 5.50 3.62 16.95
N LEU A 262 5.80 2.44 16.36
CA LEU A 262 5.54 2.18 14.95
C LEU A 262 4.04 2.27 14.62
N ILE A 263 3.17 1.65 15.43
CA ILE A 263 1.71 1.74 15.26
C ILE A 263 1.24 3.20 15.39
N ALA A 264 1.75 3.94 16.38
CA ALA A 264 1.38 5.34 16.57
C ALA A 264 1.80 6.23 15.38
N CYS A 265 2.81 5.83 14.60
CA CYS A 265 3.26 6.54 13.41
C CYS A 265 2.43 6.25 12.16
N GLU A 266 1.66 5.15 12.11
CA GLU A 266 0.88 4.74 10.92
C GLU A 266 0.01 5.88 10.38
N SER A 267 -0.74 6.56 11.25
CA SER A 267 -1.64 7.67 10.91
C SER A 267 -0.97 8.87 10.22
N LEU A 268 0.35 9.04 10.35
CA LEU A 268 1.08 10.16 9.75
C LEU A 268 1.15 10.07 8.22
N PHE A 269 0.99 8.87 7.65
CA PHE A 269 1.33 8.61 6.25
C PHE A 269 0.14 8.20 5.38
N PHE A 270 -1.09 8.40 5.89
CA PHE A 270 -2.30 8.18 5.10
C PHE A 270 -3.43 9.12 5.50
N ASN A 271 -4.32 9.36 4.54
CA ASN A 271 -5.65 9.91 4.73
C ASN A 271 -6.62 9.04 3.96
N HIS A 272 -7.47 8.31 4.68
CA HIS A 272 -8.40 7.36 4.07
C HIS A 272 -9.61 8.01 3.36
N GLN A 273 -9.80 9.32 3.51
CA GLN A 273 -10.88 10.09 2.91
C GLN A 273 -10.36 11.45 2.38
N PRO A 274 -9.39 11.48 1.46
CA PRO A 274 -8.75 12.71 1.02
C PRO A 274 -9.67 13.68 0.28
N GLU A 275 -10.82 13.21 -0.21
CA GLU A 275 -11.81 14.04 -0.90
C GLU A 275 -12.75 14.78 0.06
N THR A 276 -12.89 14.31 1.31
CA THR A 276 -13.82 14.89 2.30
C THR A 276 -13.13 15.29 3.61
N GLN A 277 -11.88 14.90 3.83
CA GLN A 277 -11.09 15.22 5.01
C GLN A 277 -9.77 15.86 4.59
N LEU A 278 -9.28 16.78 5.43
CA LEU A 278 -7.99 17.41 5.24
C LEU A 278 -6.87 16.36 5.26
N SER A 279 -6.04 16.38 4.23
CA SER A 279 -4.86 15.52 4.14
C SER A 279 -3.65 16.17 4.82
N PRO A 280 -2.71 15.39 5.36
CA PRO A 280 -1.43 15.93 5.81
C PRO A 280 -0.71 16.65 4.67
N TRP A 281 -0.53 17.96 4.81
CA TRP A 281 -0.03 18.81 3.72
C TRP A 281 1.33 18.37 3.18
N TYR A 282 2.20 17.83 4.05
CA TYR A 282 3.52 17.32 3.65
C TYR A 282 3.45 16.08 2.74
N LEU A 283 2.32 15.38 2.70
CA LEU A 283 2.04 14.33 1.72
C LEU A 283 1.53 14.88 0.38
N MET A 284 1.11 16.15 0.35
CA MET A 284 0.58 16.85 -0.83
C MET A 284 1.60 17.85 -1.42
N ASP A 285 2.60 18.24 -0.64
CA ASP A 285 3.67 19.16 -1.02
C ASP A 285 4.81 18.43 -1.75
N TYR A 286 5.16 18.92 -2.94
CA TYR A 286 6.22 18.32 -3.76
C TYR A 286 7.54 18.24 -2.99
N HIS A 287 8.00 19.35 -2.40
CA HIS A 287 9.30 19.44 -1.76
C HIS A 287 9.41 18.57 -0.49
N ALA A 288 8.39 18.59 0.37
CA ALA A 288 8.35 17.78 1.57
C ALA A 288 8.32 16.28 1.22
N SER A 289 7.54 15.90 0.21
CA SER A 289 7.38 14.49 -0.17
C SER A 289 8.67 13.80 -0.63
N GLN A 290 9.67 14.57 -1.08
CA GLN A 290 10.96 14.01 -1.52
C GLN A 290 11.73 13.30 -0.39
N TRP A 291 11.48 13.69 0.85
CA TRP A 291 12.17 13.17 2.04
C TRP A 291 11.41 12.02 2.72
N LEU A 292 10.20 11.71 2.27
CA LEU A 292 9.35 10.72 2.93
C LEU A 292 9.76 9.28 2.63
N ASP A 293 10.34 9.01 1.46
CA ASP A 293 10.72 7.65 1.08
C ASP A 293 11.80 7.02 1.96
N PRO A 294 12.89 7.74 2.32
CA PRO A 294 13.85 7.26 3.32
C PRO A 294 13.18 6.99 4.68
N ILE A 295 12.35 7.93 5.19
CA ILE A 295 11.67 7.81 6.49
C ILE A 295 10.74 6.59 6.50
N ARG A 296 9.93 6.46 5.45
CA ARG A 296 9.01 5.33 5.20
C ARG A 296 9.76 4.00 5.16
N HIS A 297 10.90 3.93 4.47
CA HIS A 297 11.74 2.74 4.42
C HIS A 297 12.27 2.39 5.81
N GLN A 298 12.75 3.37 6.58
CA GLN A 298 13.27 3.15 7.93
C GLN A 298 12.20 2.58 8.87
N LEU A 299 10.99 3.14 8.86
CA LEU A 299 9.86 2.63 9.65
C LEU A 299 9.52 1.18 9.26
N ALA A 300 9.43 0.91 7.96
CA ALA A 300 9.14 -0.42 7.42
C ALA A 300 10.24 -1.45 7.74
N TYR A 301 11.50 -1.01 7.77
CA TYR A 301 12.66 -1.82 8.11
C TYR A 301 12.69 -2.12 9.62
N CYS A 302 12.46 -1.12 10.47
CA CYS A 302 12.33 -1.31 11.92
C CYS A 302 11.24 -2.33 12.25
N GLN A 303 10.06 -2.18 11.64
CA GLN A 303 8.96 -3.12 11.82
C GLN A 303 9.33 -4.57 11.43
N GLN A 304 10.16 -4.74 10.41
CA GLN A 304 10.66 -6.05 9.98
C GLN A 304 11.63 -6.66 10.99
N GLN A 305 12.49 -5.85 11.61
CA GLN A 305 13.52 -6.32 12.54
C GLN A 305 13.00 -6.62 13.96
N LEU A 306 11.88 -6.01 14.37
CA LEU A 306 11.28 -6.31 15.67
C LEU A 306 10.76 -7.76 15.70
N ALA A 307 11.06 -8.48 16.77
CA ALA A 307 10.41 -9.76 17.07
C ALA A 307 8.90 -9.56 17.30
N ASP A 308 8.11 -10.59 17.01
CA ASP A 308 6.65 -10.56 17.21
C ASP A 308 6.23 -10.67 18.68
#